data_AF-A0A557SWW7-F1
#
_entry.id   AF-A0A557SWW7-F1
#
_cell.length_a   1.000
_cell.length_b   1.000
_cell.length_c   1.000
_cell.angle_alpha   90.00
_cell.angle_beta   90.00
_cell.angle_gamma   90.00
#
_symmetry.space_group_name_H-M   'P 1'
#
loop_
_entity.id
_entity.type
_entity.pdbx_description
1 polymer ?
#
loop_
_entity_poly.entity_id
_entity_poly.type
_entity_poly.pdbx_seq_one_letter_code
_entity_poly.pdbx_strand_id
1 'polypeptide(L)'
;MRDLQFIIVPGIIVGIVGGILLFFLAYNYYPQKNVNINLNGRCYEFLDGAYQRYQDLVSFRESELLKMQIEAIGESYILVPVTFSGSSVDVDRIIDDFDINVTDIQTLGDENTRVDKMIVKGVVSTEILEQILNNISENNTNTTLDSMPKIGILPNSGISASESAKISNNIDQFMTKGIKEIMLNKNGVKETECRSTIIYND
;
A
#
# COMPACT_ATOMS: atom_id res chain seq x y z
N MET A 1 -22.16 33.73 -44.56
CA MET A 1 -22.10 33.21 -43.17
C MET A 1 -22.73 31.82 -43.01
N ARG A 2 -23.83 31.46 -43.72
CA ARG A 2 -24.44 30.11 -43.67
C ARG A 2 -23.56 28.97 -44.22
N ASP A 3 -22.81 29.19 -45.29
CA ASP A 3 -22.01 28.13 -45.95
C ASP A 3 -20.81 27.66 -45.13
N LEU A 4 -20.18 28.57 -44.38
CA LEU A 4 -19.03 28.24 -43.55
C LEU A 4 -19.43 27.38 -42.34
N GLN A 5 -20.60 27.66 -41.74
CA GLN A 5 -21.15 26.85 -40.65
C GLN A 5 -21.53 25.43 -41.11
N PHE A 6 -22.02 25.28 -42.36
CA PHE A 6 -22.39 23.98 -42.93
C PHE A 6 -21.20 23.03 -43.13
N ILE A 7 -19.98 23.56 -43.26
CA ILE A 7 -18.75 22.76 -43.43
C ILE A 7 -18.04 22.58 -42.08
N ILE A 8 -17.99 23.62 -41.25
CA ILE A 8 -17.28 23.59 -39.97
C ILE A 8 -17.98 22.66 -38.96
N VAL A 9 -19.31 22.69 -38.88
CA VAL A 9 -20.04 21.90 -37.86
C VAL A 9 -19.88 20.39 -38.07
N PRO A 10 -20.02 19.82 -39.28
CA PRO A 10 -19.69 18.42 -39.52
C PRO A 10 -18.22 18.08 -39.27
N GLY A 11 -17.29 18.99 -39.61
CA GLY A 11 -15.87 18.81 -39.34
C GLY A 11 -15.55 18.69 -37.84
N ILE A 12 -16.18 19.51 -37.01
CA ILE A 12 -16.07 19.44 -35.54
C ILE A 12 -16.63 18.11 -35.03
N ILE A 13 -17.78 17.66 -35.55
CA ILE A 13 -18.39 16.37 -35.14
C ILE A 13 -17.46 15.20 -35.47
N VAL A 14 -16.88 15.16 -36.67
CA VAL A 14 -15.91 14.12 -37.06
C VAL A 14 -14.66 14.18 -36.18
N GLY A 15 -14.16 15.38 -35.87
CA GLY A 15 -13.03 15.58 -34.96
C GLY A 15 -13.31 15.07 -33.53
N ILE A 16 -14.50 15.34 -32.99
CA ILE A 16 -14.92 14.88 -31.66
C ILE A 16 -15.08 13.35 -31.64
N VAL A 17 -15.81 12.77 -32.60
CA VAL A 17 -16.04 11.32 -32.66
C VAL A 17 -14.72 10.57 -32.89
N GLY A 18 -13.89 11.05 -33.81
CA GLY A 18 -12.56 10.48 -34.07
C GLY A 18 -11.63 10.60 -32.85
N GLY A 19 -11.63 11.75 -32.19
CA GLY A 19 -10.86 11.99 -30.97
C GLY A 19 -11.27 11.07 -29.82
N ILE A 20 -12.58 10.88 -29.59
CA ILE A 20 -13.10 9.97 -28.56
C ILE A 20 -12.72 8.52 -28.86
N LEU A 21 -12.87 8.07 -30.11
CA LEU A 21 -12.49 6.70 -30.50
C LEU A 21 -10.98 6.46 -30.32
N LEU A 22 -10.14 7.41 -30.75
CA LEU A 22 -8.70 7.33 -30.55
C LEU A 22 -8.31 7.37 -29.08
N PHE A 23 -9.01 8.17 -28.26
CA PHE A 23 -8.81 8.20 -26.82
C PHE A 23 -9.15 6.86 -26.18
N PHE A 24 -10.28 6.23 -26.52
CA PHE A 24 -10.62 4.91 -26.01
C PHE A 24 -9.66 3.82 -26.50
N LEU A 25 -9.20 3.89 -27.74
CA LEU A 25 -8.18 2.98 -28.25
C LEU A 25 -6.85 3.15 -27.50
N ALA A 26 -6.40 4.39 -27.28
CA ALA A 26 -5.19 4.68 -26.53
C ALA A 26 -5.33 4.29 -25.05
N TYR A 27 -6.49 4.54 -24.44
CA TYR A 27 -6.78 4.19 -23.04
C TYR A 27 -6.86 2.66 -22.84
N ASN A 28 -7.42 1.91 -23.78
CA ASN A 28 -7.39 0.45 -23.75
C ASN A 28 -6.01 -0.12 -24.13
N TYR A 29 -5.22 0.60 -24.94
CA TYR A 29 -3.87 0.19 -25.33
C TYR A 29 -2.84 0.41 -24.21
N TYR A 30 -2.97 1.48 -23.41
CA TYR A 30 -2.20 1.64 -22.19
C TYR A 30 -2.74 0.65 -21.17
N PRO A 31 -2.04 -0.47 -20.89
CA PRO A 31 -2.51 -1.41 -19.89
C PRO A 31 -2.60 -0.66 -18.57
N GLN A 32 -3.67 -0.90 -17.81
CA GLN A 32 -3.68 -0.65 -16.38
C GLN A 32 -2.35 -1.15 -15.81
N LYS A 33 -1.71 -0.40 -14.91
CA LYS A 33 -0.48 -0.83 -14.25
C LYS A 33 -0.81 -2.03 -13.36
N ASN A 34 -0.81 -3.20 -13.97
CA ASN A 34 -1.10 -4.46 -13.33
C ASN A 34 0.18 -4.98 -12.67
N VAL A 35 0.03 -5.61 -11.52
CA VAL A 35 1.16 -6.12 -10.78
C VAL A 35 1.69 -7.36 -11.48
N ASN A 36 2.98 -7.32 -11.86
CA ASN A 36 3.72 -8.45 -12.36
C ASN A 36 4.49 -9.07 -11.18
N ILE A 37 4.31 -10.36 -10.94
CA ILE A 37 4.94 -11.10 -9.84
C ILE A 37 5.71 -12.27 -10.41
N ASN A 38 6.95 -12.45 -9.96
CA ASN A 38 7.71 -13.67 -10.18
C ASN A 38 7.54 -14.61 -8.98
N LEU A 39 6.95 -15.78 -9.20
CA LEU A 39 6.88 -16.85 -8.22
C LEU A 39 7.64 -18.06 -8.74
N ASN A 40 8.72 -18.44 -8.07
CA ASN A 40 9.56 -19.59 -8.42
C ASN A 40 10.00 -19.61 -9.90
N GLY A 41 10.35 -18.44 -10.45
CA GLY A 41 10.82 -18.29 -11.83
C GLY A 41 9.72 -18.20 -12.88
N ARG A 42 8.43 -18.25 -12.49
CA ARG A 42 7.29 -18.05 -13.39
C ARG A 42 6.60 -16.74 -13.08
N CYS A 43 6.19 -16.01 -14.12
CA CYS A 43 5.63 -14.68 -13.95
C CYS A 43 4.15 -14.60 -14.27
N TYR A 44 3.45 -13.87 -13.41
CA TYR A 44 2.01 -13.70 -13.46
C TYR A 44 1.67 -12.22 -13.39
N GLU A 45 0.65 -11.83 -14.12
CA GLU A 45 0.00 -10.53 -14.06
C GLU A 45 -1.31 -10.72 -13.30
N PHE A 46 -1.46 -9.96 -12.22
CA PHE A 46 -2.70 -9.90 -11.46
C PHE A 46 -3.58 -8.78 -11.99
N LEU A 47 -4.79 -9.15 -12.38
CA LEU A 47 -5.83 -8.33 -12.99
C LEU A 47 -7.07 -8.35 -12.10
N ASP A 48 -7.90 -7.31 -12.20
CA ASP A 48 -9.23 -7.25 -11.58
C ASP A 48 -9.24 -7.71 -10.11
N GLY A 49 -9.96 -8.80 -9.80
CA GLY A 49 -10.09 -9.35 -8.47
C GLY A 49 -8.80 -9.91 -7.87
N ALA A 50 -7.88 -10.44 -8.69
CA ALA A 50 -6.56 -10.87 -8.20
C ALA A 50 -5.70 -9.67 -7.81
N TYR A 51 -5.79 -8.57 -8.56
CA TYR A 51 -5.07 -7.34 -8.23
C TYR A 51 -5.58 -6.72 -6.91
N GLN A 52 -6.90 -6.68 -6.71
CA GLN A 52 -7.48 -6.22 -5.44
C GLN A 52 -7.01 -7.07 -4.25
N ARG A 53 -7.10 -8.39 -4.36
CA ARG A 53 -6.61 -9.30 -3.30
C ARG A 53 -5.13 -9.16 -3.02
N TYR A 54 -4.32 -8.84 -4.03
CA TYR A 54 -2.91 -8.56 -3.83
C TYR A 54 -2.69 -7.25 -3.08
N GLN A 55 -3.44 -6.20 -3.40
CA GLN A 55 -3.39 -4.95 -2.64
C GLN A 55 -3.82 -5.16 -1.18
N ASP A 56 -4.89 -5.93 -0.95
CA ASP A 56 -5.31 -6.32 0.39
C ASP A 56 -4.21 -7.08 1.12
N LEU A 57 -3.59 -8.07 0.46
CA LEU A 57 -2.48 -8.85 1.03
C LEU A 57 -1.28 -7.97 1.40
N VAL A 58 -0.89 -7.04 0.53
CA VAL A 58 0.19 -6.07 0.79
C VAL A 58 -0.16 -5.16 1.96
N SER A 59 -1.43 -4.78 2.11
CA SER A 59 -1.87 -3.98 3.25
C SER A 59 -1.85 -4.78 4.55
N PHE A 60 -2.37 -6.01 4.54
CA PHE A 60 -2.35 -6.91 5.70
C PHE A 60 -0.93 -7.27 6.15
N ARG A 61 0.02 -7.32 5.21
CA ARG A 61 1.44 -7.53 5.52
C ARG A 61 1.98 -6.53 6.53
N GLU A 62 1.61 -5.26 6.43
CA GLU A 62 2.12 -4.21 7.33
C GLU A 62 1.58 -4.40 8.76
N SER A 63 0.29 -4.73 8.91
CA SER A 63 -0.32 -5.05 10.21
C SER A 63 0.26 -6.32 10.82
N GLU A 64 0.47 -7.36 10.00
CA GLU A 64 1.04 -8.63 10.46
C GLU A 64 2.51 -8.46 10.87
N LEU A 65 3.28 -7.64 10.13
CA LEU A 65 4.65 -7.28 10.52
C LEU A 65 4.67 -6.56 11.86
N LEU A 66 3.82 -5.54 12.05
CA LEU A 66 3.74 -4.79 13.29
C LEU A 66 3.38 -5.72 14.47
N LYS A 67 2.41 -6.61 14.27
CA LYS A 67 2.01 -7.62 15.25
C LYS A 67 3.18 -8.51 15.67
N MET A 68 3.89 -9.10 14.70
CA MET A 68 5.05 -9.95 14.99
C MET A 68 6.16 -9.19 15.75
N GLN A 69 6.35 -7.91 15.45
CA GLN A 69 7.33 -7.08 16.15
C GLN A 69 6.91 -6.77 17.59
N ILE A 70 5.63 -6.48 17.84
CA ILE A 70 5.07 -6.28 19.19
C ILE A 70 5.22 -7.56 20.02
N GLU A 71 4.82 -8.72 19.45
CA GLU A 71 4.94 -10.03 20.10
C GLU A 71 6.40 -10.37 20.44
N ALA A 72 7.35 -9.97 19.60
CA ALA A 72 8.77 -10.18 19.85
C ALA A 72 9.34 -9.33 20.99
N ILE A 73 8.78 -8.14 21.24
CA ILE A 73 9.17 -7.29 22.38
C ILE A 73 8.66 -7.89 23.70
N GLY A 74 7.47 -8.49 23.69
CA GLY A 74 6.95 -9.36 24.76
C GLY A 74 6.49 -8.66 26.06
N GLU A 75 7.00 -7.49 26.41
CA GLU A 75 6.61 -6.75 27.63
C GLU A 75 5.73 -5.53 27.30
N SER A 76 4.57 -5.42 27.95
CA SER A 76 3.52 -4.41 27.66
C SER A 76 3.85 -2.95 27.99
N TYR A 77 4.97 -2.67 28.67
CA TYR A 77 5.35 -1.31 29.10
C TYR A 77 6.73 -0.86 28.61
N ILE A 78 7.38 -1.63 27.74
CA ILE A 78 8.64 -1.18 27.13
C ILE A 78 8.33 -0.02 26.20
N LEU A 79 9.04 1.09 26.43
CA LEU A 79 9.04 2.23 25.54
C LEU A 79 9.90 1.91 24.32
N VAL A 80 9.29 1.93 23.14
CA VAL A 80 9.95 1.66 21.87
C VAL A 80 9.93 2.89 20.96
N PRO A 81 11.04 3.17 20.26
CA PRO A 81 11.08 4.19 19.25
C PRO A 81 10.27 3.74 18.03
N VAL A 82 9.45 4.64 17.50
CA VAL A 82 8.53 4.35 16.39
C VAL A 82 8.53 5.46 15.36
N THR A 83 8.07 5.13 14.16
CA THR A 83 7.80 6.08 13.08
C THR A 83 6.38 5.91 12.56
N PHE A 84 5.70 7.03 12.38
CA PHE A 84 4.42 7.11 11.68
C PHE A 84 4.62 7.85 10.36
N SER A 85 3.98 7.40 9.30
CA SER A 85 3.99 8.12 8.02
C SER A 85 2.66 8.04 7.29
N GLY A 86 2.16 9.16 6.80
CA GLY A 86 0.82 9.24 6.20
C GLY A 86 0.50 10.66 5.74
N SER A 87 -0.79 10.93 5.48
CA SER A 87 -1.26 12.32 5.35
C SER A 87 -1.07 13.04 6.69
N SER A 88 -0.90 14.36 6.68
CA SER A 88 -0.71 15.12 7.92
C SER A 88 -1.90 14.92 8.87
N VAL A 89 -3.13 14.93 8.32
CA VAL A 89 -4.38 14.73 9.07
C VAL A 89 -4.43 13.35 9.74
N ASP A 90 -4.02 12.30 9.03
CA ASP A 90 -4.08 10.94 9.59
C ASP A 90 -3.01 10.71 10.66
N VAL A 91 -1.82 11.28 10.46
CA VAL A 91 -0.72 11.18 11.43
C VAL A 91 -1.02 11.97 12.69
N ASP A 92 -1.51 13.21 12.56
CA ASP A 92 -1.89 14.06 13.70
C ASP A 92 -2.97 13.39 14.55
N ARG A 93 -3.99 12.80 13.90
CA ARG A 93 -5.05 12.06 14.60
C ARG A 93 -4.51 10.90 15.45
N ILE A 94 -3.57 10.10 14.94
CA ILE A 94 -2.97 9.02 15.74
C ILE A 94 -2.17 9.58 16.92
N ILE A 95 -1.46 10.70 16.71
CA ILE A 95 -0.67 11.34 17.78
C ILE A 95 -1.59 11.79 18.91
N ASP A 96 -2.71 12.44 18.56
CA ASP A 96 -3.68 12.97 19.52
C ASP A 96 -4.48 11.86 20.21
N ASP A 97 -4.97 10.86 19.46
CA ASP A 97 -5.82 9.78 20.00
C ASP A 97 -5.07 8.87 20.98
N PHE A 98 -3.75 8.73 20.80
CA PHE A 98 -2.92 7.79 21.57
C PHE A 98 -1.81 8.46 22.41
N ASP A 99 -1.81 9.79 22.51
CA ASP A 99 -0.86 10.58 23.30
C ASP A 99 0.62 10.21 23.03
N ILE A 100 0.99 10.21 21.75
CA ILE A 100 2.30 9.77 21.29
C ILE A 100 3.36 10.81 21.69
N ASN A 101 4.43 10.37 22.37
CA ASN A 101 5.55 11.25 22.70
C ASN A 101 6.42 11.51 21.46
N VAL A 102 6.15 12.61 20.76
CA VAL A 102 6.83 13.00 19.51
C VAL A 102 8.23 13.54 19.78
N THR A 103 9.19 13.04 19.02
CA THR A 103 10.62 13.42 19.09
C THR A 103 11.12 14.15 17.85
N ASP A 104 10.51 13.90 16.69
CA ASP A 104 10.89 14.50 15.41
C ASP A 104 9.71 14.51 14.46
N ILE A 105 9.58 15.57 13.66
CA ILE A 105 8.55 15.72 12.63
C ILE A 105 9.19 16.17 11.33
N GLN A 106 8.87 15.50 10.24
CA GLN A 106 9.29 15.84 8.89
C GLN A 106 8.09 15.83 7.95
N THR A 107 7.77 17.00 7.38
CA THR A 107 6.78 17.13 6.31
C THR A 107 7.47 17.02 4.95
N LEU A 108 6.96 16.14 4.10
CA LEU A 108 7.42 15.94 2.72
C LEU A 108 6.52 16.74 1.78
N GLY A 109 6.93 17.97 1.51
CA GLY A 109 6.23 18.91 0.64
C GLY A 109 6.40 20.34 1.14
N ASP A 110 6.29 21.31 0.24
CA ASP A 110 6.11 22.73 0.55
C ASP A 110 4.72 23.21 0.08
N GLU A 111 4.39 24.48 0.36
CA GLU A 111 3.12 25.12 -0.09
C GLU A 111 2.90 25.06 -1.61
N ASN A 112 3.95 24.78 -2.40
CA ASN A 112 3.90 24.70 -3.86
C ASN A 112 3.76 23.26 -4.39
N THR A 113 4.04 22.26 -3.56
CA THR A 113 3.86 20.85 -3.89
C THR A 113 2.54 20.34 -3.33
N ARG A 114 1.69 19.72 -4.16
CA ARG A 114 0.46 19.04 -3.72
C ARG A 114 0.74 17.72 -2.98
N VAL A 115 1.83 17.64 -2.22
CA VAL A 115 2.26 16.44 -1.50
C VAL A 115 1.94 16.66 -0.04
N ASP A 116 0.85 16.04 0.42
CA ASP A 116 0.49 15.96 1.83
C ASP A 116 1.03 14.65 2.40
N LYS A 117 2.28 14.71 2.86
CA LYS A 117 2.92 13.58 3.54
C LYS A 117 3.70 14.06 4.75
N MET A 118 3.50 13.38 5.87
CA MET A 118 4.17 13.65 7.13
C MET A 118 4.82 12.37 7.64
N ILE A 119 6.03 12.49 8.17
CA ILE A 119 6.77 11.45 8.86
C ILE A 119 7.02 11.95 10.29
N VAL A 120 6.59 11.19 11.28
CA VAL A 120 6.78 11.51 12.69
C VAL A 120 7.57 10.40 13.35
N LYS A 121 8.57 10.77 14.15
CA LYS A 121 9.26 9.83 15.05
C LYS A 121 8.83 10.11 16.47
N GLY A 122 8.59 9.06 17.23
CA GLY A 122 8.19 9.17 18.62
C GLY A 122 8.63 7.98 19.44
N VAL A 123 8.21 8.00 20.69
CA VAL A 123 8.39 6.89 21.64
C VAL A 123 7.02 6.52 22.20
N VAL A 124 6.71 5.23 22.19
CA VAL A 124 5.42 4.70 22.63
C VAL A 124 5.62 3.43 23.44
N SER A 125 4.68 3.11 24.33
CA SER A 125 4.65 1.78 24.93
C SER A 125 4.14 0.74 23.94
N THR A 126 4.53 -0.50 24.16
CA THR A 126 3.98 -1.66 23.45
C THR A 126 2.47 -1.82 23.66
N GLU A 127 1.92 -1.50 24.84
CA GLU A 127 0.48 -1.45 25.07
C GLU A 127 -0.23 -0.47 24.11
N ILE A 128 0.31 0.73 23.92
CA ILE A 128 -0.26 1.70 22.96
C ILE A 128 -0.18 1.15 21.54
N LEU A 129 0.93 0.48 21.17
CA LEU A 129 1.05 -0.16 19.87
C LEU A 129 0.03 -1.29 19.65
N GLU A 130 -0.29 -2.07 20.68
CA GLU A 130 -1.36 -3.07 20.62
C GLU A 130 -2.73 -2.42 20.43
N GLN A 131 -3.01 -1.32 21.13
CA GLN A 131 -4.26 -0.57 20.95
C GLN A 131 -4.38 0.00 19.54
N ILE A 132 -3.30 0.56 18.99
CA ILE A 132 -3.28 1.05 17.61
C ILE A 132 -3.51 -0.11 16.62
N LEU A 133 -2.84 -1.25 16.81
CA LEU A 133 -3.04 -2.43 15.96
C LEU A 133 -4.49 -2.94 15.99
N ASN A 134 -5.12 -2.95 17.17
CA ASN A 134 -6.52 -3.34 17.32
C ASN A 134 -7.47 -2.36 16.62
N ASN A 135 -7.22 -1.04 16.75
CA ASN A 135 -7.98 -0.01 16.03
C ASN A 135 -7.84 -0.16 14.49
N ILE A 136 -6.65 -0.55 14.01
CA ILE A 136 -6.43 -0.89 12.59
C ILE A 136 -7.29 -2.09 12.18
N SER A 137 -7.28 -3.16 12.97
CA SER A 137 -8.06 -4.38 12.69
C SER A 137 -9.57 -4.12 12.61
N GLU A 138 -10.11 -3.30 13.51
CA GLU A 138 -11.55 -2.98 13.56
C GLU A 138 -12.00 -2.16 12.35
N ASN A 139 -11.20 -1.16 11.93
CA ASN A 139 -11.54 -0.30 10.79
C ASN A 139 -11.36 -0.99 9.42
N ASN A 140 -10.48 -1.99 9.34
CA ASN A 140 -10.28 -2.80 8.13
C ASN A 140 -11.52 -3.59 7.68
N THR A 141 -12.56 -3.68 8.52
CA THR A 141 -13.83 -4.31 8.16
C THR A 141 -14.74 -3.40 7.30
N ASN A 142 -14.49 -2.08 7.25
CA ASN A 142 -15.48 -1.11 6.73
C ASN A 142 -14.96 -0.10 5.68
N THR A 143 -13.66 0.02 5.41
CA THR A 143 -13.14 1.08 4.51
C THR A 143 -11.91 0.68 3.70
N THR A 144 -11.71 1.34 2.56
CA THR A 144 -10.51 1.29 1.71
C THR A 144 -9.23 1.57 2.53
N LEU A 145 -8.30 0.62 2.49
CA LEU A 145 -7.02 0.58 3.25
C LEU A 145 -6.04 1.74 2.99
N ASP A 146 -6.36 2.66 2.06
CA ASP A 146 -5.45 3.72 1.60
C ASP A 146 -5.24 4.88 2.60
N SER A 147 -6.02 4.96 3.68
CA SER A 147 -6.00 6.12 4.60
C SER A 147 -5.29 5.90 5.94
N MET A 148 -4.75 4.71 6.21
CA MET A 148 -4.07 4.48 7.49
C MET A 148 -2.59 4.86 7.45
N PRO A 149 -2.08 5.61 8.46
CA PRO A 149 -0.67 5.87 8.60
C PRO A 149 0.11 4.57 8.70
N LYS A 150 1.22 4.48 7.98
CA LYS A 150 2.17 3.38 8.11
C LYS A 150 2.94 3.54 9.40
N ILE A 151 3.02 2.46 10.17
CA ILE A 151 3.70 2.40 11.46
C ILE A 151 4.93 1.53 11.31
N GLY A 152 6.06 2.02 11.77
CA GLY A 152 7.31 1.26 11.82
C GLY A 152 7.88 1.29 13.23
N ILE A 153 8.30 0.13 13.75
CA ILE A 153 9.10 0.05 14.97
C ILE A 153 10.56 0.22 14.58
N LEU A 154 11.23 1.21 15.20
CA LEU A 154 12.66 1.46 14.97
C LEU A 154 13.52 0.46 15.76
N PRO A 155 14.81 0.31 15.40
CA PRO A 155 15.73 -0.55 16.14
C PRO A 155 15.71 -0.26 17.64
N ASN A 156 15.51 -1.30 18.44
CA ASN A 156 15.34 -1.21 19.89
C ASN A 156 15.90 -2.46 20.58
N SER A 157 16.04 -2.39 21.91
CA SER A 157 16.58 -3.51 22.70
C SER A 157 15.61 -4.68 22.88
N GLY A 158 14.32 -4.48 22.58
CA GLY A 158 13.29 -5.51 22.70
C GLY A 158 13.31 -6.54 21.57
N ILE A 159 13.92 -6.24 20.41
CA ILE A 159 13.99 -7.17 19.28
C ILE A 159 15.45 -7.48 18.95
N SER A 160 15.87 -8.72 19.23
CA SER A 160 17.22 -9.19 18.89
C SER A 160 17.39 -9.35 17.38
N ALA A 161 18.64 -9.34 16.89
CA ALA A 161 18.93 -9.57 15.48
C ALA A 161 18.42 -10.93 14.97
N SER A 162 18.47 -11.96 15.82
CA SER A 162 17.93 -13.29 15.50
C SER A 162 16.41 -13.27 15.37
N GLU A 163 15.72 -12.54 16.25
CA GLU A 163 14.27 -12.44 16.19
C GLU A 163 13.84 -11.58 14.98
N SER A 164 14.54 -10.49 14.68
CA SER A 164 14.34 -9.70 13.46
C SER A 164 14.46 -10.54 12.20
N ALA A 165 15.47 -11.43 12.11
CA ALA A 165 15.64 -12.33 10.97
C ALA A 165 14.49 -13.34 10.86
N LYS A 166 14.01 -13.85 12.01
CA LYS A 166 12.86 -14.76 12.07
C LYS A 166 11.56 -14.07 11.66
N ILE A 167 11.31 -12.84 12.11
CA ILE A 167 10.17 -12.02 11.69
C ILE A 167 10.23 -11.78 10.17
N SER A 168 11.40 -11.44 9.63
CA SER A 168 11.59 -11.28 8.18
C SER A 168 11.22 -12.54 7.40
N ASN A 169 11.69 -13.71 7.85
CA ASN A 169 11.33 -14.98 7.20
C ASN A 169 9.83 -15.28 7.33
N ASN A 170 9.23 -15.02 8.48
CA ASN A 170 7.81 -15.26 8.70
C ASN A 170 6.93 -14.36 7.83
N ILE A 171 7.30 -13.09 7.65
CA ILE A 171 6.53 -12.18 6.79
C ILE A 171 6.71 -12.50 5.31
N ASP A 172 7.88 -12.99 4.89
CA ASP A 172 8.10 -13.49 3.54
C ASP A 172 7.24 -14.74 3.27
N GLN A 173 7.17 -15.67 4.24
CA GLN A 173 6.29 -16.83 4.16
C GLN A 173 4.81 -16.43 4.12
N PHE A 174 4.40 -15.44 4.90
CA PHE A 174 3.04 -14.89 4.86
C PHE A 174 2.69 -14.39 3.46
N MET A 175 3.57 -13.60 2.84
CA MET A 175 3.37 -13.08 1.48
C MET A 175 3.33 -14.21 0.44
N THR A 176 4.29 -15.13 0.49
CA THR A 176 4.34 -16.25 -0.46
C THR A 176 3.09 -17.13 -0.36
N LYS A 177 2.60 -17.40 0.86
CA LYS A 177 1.36 -18.13 1.08
C LYS A 177 0.14 -17.39 0.51
N GLY A 178 0.00 -16.09 0.80
CA GLY A 178 -1.11 -15.29 0.29
C GLY A 178 -1.13 -15.20 -1.24
N ILE A 179 0.04 -15.06 -1.88
CA ILE A 179 0.16 -15.05 -3.34
C ILE A 179 -0.27 -16.40 -3.93
N LYS A 180 0.14 -17.52 -3.33
CA LYS A 180 -0.32 -18.85 -3.75
C LYS A 180 -1.84 -18.98 -3.64
N GLU A 181 -2.46 -18.46 -2.59
CA GLU A 181 -3.91 -18.47 -2.43
C GLU A 181 -4.63 -17.64 -3.51
N ILE A 182 -4.09 -16.47 -3.88
CA ILE A 182 -4.60 -15.67 -4.99
C ILE A 182 -4.51 -16.47 -6.30
N MET A 183 -3.38 -17.15 -6.54
CA MET A 183 -3.17 -17.97 -7.73
C MET A 183 -4.14 -19.15 -7.84
N LEU A 184 -4.50 -19.80 -6.72
CA LEU A 184 -5.43 -20.93 -6.71
C LEU A 184 -6.83 -20.55 -7.21
N ASN A 185 -7.25 -19.31 -7.02
CA ASN A 185 -8.58 -18.85 -7.42
C ASN A 185 -8.70 -18.58 -8.93
N LYS A 186 -7.57 -18.50 -9.67
CA LYS A 186 -7.39 -18.26 -11.13
C LYS A 186 -8.11 -17.04 -11.74
N ASN A 187 -9.09 -16.46 -11.09
CA ASN A 187 -9.82 -15.29 -11.55
C ASN A 187 -8.88 -14.07 -11.53
N GLY A 188 -8.63 -13.47 -12.69
CA GLY A 188 -7.71 -12.34 -12.83
C GLY A 188 -6.23 -12.70 -12.77
N VAL A 189 -5.84 -13.98 -12.89
CA VAL A 189 -4.43 -14.40 -12.90
C VAL A 189 -4.03 -14.80 -14.32
N LYS A 190 -3.05 -14.09 -14.89
CA LYS A 190 -2.57 -14.33 -16.26
C LYS A 190 -1.07 -14.60 -16.27
N GLU A 191 -0.64 -15.70 -16.87
CA GLU A 191 0.79 -15.95 -17.09
C GLU A 191 1.36 -14.96 -18.13
N THR A 192 2.56 -14.44 -17.88
CA THR A 192 3.20 -13.38 -18.68
C THR A 192 4.72 -13.48 -18.58
N GLU A 193 5.41 -12.75 -19.44
CA GLU A 193 6.85 -12.53 -19.31
C GLU A 193 7.21 -11.84 -17.99
N CYS A 194 8.37 -12.21 -17.45
CA CYS A 194 8.94 -11.62 -16.26
C CYS A 194 9.45 -10.21 -16.54
N ARG A 195 8.75 -9.21 -16.02
CA ARG A 195 9.08 -7.79 -16.14
C ARG A 195 9.35 -7.12 -14.79
N SER A 196 9.04 -7.83 -13.70
CA SER A 196 9.07 -7.31 -12.34
C SER A 196 10.37 -7.61 -11.59
N THR A 197 10.72 -6.70 -10.68
CA THR A 197 11.73 -6.91 -9.64
C THR A 197 11.16 -7.60 -8.40
N ILE A 198 9.84 -7.79 -8.32
CA ILE A 198 9.16 -8.45 -7.20
C ILE A 198 9.26 -9.97 -7.41
N ILE A 199 10.10 -10.61 -6.60
CA ILE A 199 10.40 -12.04 -6.67
C ILE A 199 10.04 -12.68 -5.33
N TYR A 200 9.22 -13.72 -5.39
CA TYR A 200 8.93 -14.60 -4.27
C TYR A 200 9.45 -15.99 -4.58
N ASN A 201 10.28 -16.50 -3.68
CA ASN A 201 10.83 -17.85 -3.75
C ASN A 201 10.33 -18.63 -2.54
N ASP A 202 10.01 -19.91 -2.76
CA ASP A 202 9.82 -20.88 -1.70
C ASP A 202 11.12 -21.35 -1.06
#